data_AF-A0A4S2THU7-F1
#
_entry.id   AF-A0A4S2THU7-F1
#
_cell.length_a   1.000
_cell.length_b   1.000
_cell.length_c   1.000
_cell.angle_alpha   90.00
_cell.angle_beta   90.00
_cell.angle_gamma   90.00
#
_symmetry.space_group_name_H-M   'P 1'
#
loop_
_entity.id
_entity.type
_entity.pdbx_description
1 polymer ?
#
loop_
_entity_poly.entity_id
_entity_poly.type
_entity_poly.pdbx_seq_one_letter_code
_entity_poly.pdbx_strand_id
1 'polypeptide(L)'
;MTRPRSGRPARRGPRVVRARFRLSDLPGVTVAPAFGAAAAGEAASRALSRAGLGHLGGHLALRGLGGPPRVADLARAAERAVAVALRRAR
;
A
#
# COMPACT_ATOMS: atom_id res chain seq x y z
N MET A 1 -47.38 14.55 -11.24
CA MET A 1 -46.19 15.32 -10.79
C MET A 1 -45.02 14.35 -10.61
N THR A 2 -43.91 14.62 -11.29
CA THR A 2 -42.79 13.69 -11.55
C THR A 2 -41.69 13.83 -10.48
N ARG A 3 -41.08 12.71 -10.06
CA ARG A 3 -40.14 12.51 -8.92
C ARG A 3 -38.86 13.40 -8.92
N PRO A 4 -38.06 13.39 -7.82
CA PRO A 4 -36.95 12.42 -7.78
C PRO A 4 -36.87 11.68 -6.43
N ARG A 5 -37.09 10.36 -6.43
CA ARG A 5 -36.04 9.32 -6.44
C ARG A 5 -34.99 9.55 -5.34
N SER A 6 -35.29 8.93 -4.21
CA SER A 6 -34.37 8.40 -3.20
C SER A 6 -32.94 8.25 -3.73
N GLY A 7 -32.04 9.04 -3.16
CA GLY A 7 -30.61 8.91 -3.38
C GLY A 7 -30.15 7.51 -2.99
N ARG A 8 -29.92 6.66 -4.00
CA ARG A 8 -29.20 5.41 -3.80
C ARG A 8 -27.84 5.76 -3.20
N PRO A 9 -27.40 5.13 -2.08
CA PRO A 9 -26.04 5.30 -1.64
C PRO A 9 -25.14 4.84 -2.79
N ALA A 10 -24.23 5.72 -3.22
CA ALA A 10 -23.24 5.40 -4.23
C ALA A 10 -22.59 4.08 -3.84
N ARG A 11 -22.85 3.02 -4.63
CA ARG A 11 -22.25 1.70 -4.41
C ARG A 11 -20.74 1.91 -4.35
N ARG A 12 -20.16 1.83 -3.16
CA ARG A 12 -18.70 1.78 -2.97
C ARG A 12 -18.24 0.51 -3.67
N GLY A 13 -17.78 0.64 -4.91
CA GLY A 13 -17.10 -0.44 -5.61
C GLY A 13 -15.94 -0.98 -4.76
N PRO A 14 -15.53 -2.24 -4.96
CA PRO A 14 -14.43 -2.84 -4.23
C PRO A 14 -13.20 -1.93 -4.32
N ARG A 15 -12.66 -1.54 -3.15
CA ARG A 15 -11.42 -0.77 -3.07
C ARG A 15 -10.27 -1.76 -3.14
N VAL A 16 -9.47 -1.67 -4.20
CA VAL A 16 -8.34 -2.57 -4.39
C VAL A 16 -7.06 -1.75 -4.28
N VAL A 17 -6.17 -2.14 -3.38
CA VAL A 17 -4.83 -1.58 -3.28
C VAL A 17 -3.85 -2.59 -3.87
N ARG A 18 -3.14 -2.18 -4.90
CA ARG A 18 -1.98 -2.90 -5.42
C ARG A 18 -0.72 -2.27 -4.88
N ALA A 19 0.19 -3.09 -4.38
CA ALA A 19 1.49 -2.66 -3.89
C ALA A 19 2.58 -3.48 -4.58
N ARG A 20 3.66 -2.81 -4.97
CA ARG A 20 4.85 -3.44 -5.53
C ARG A 20 6.05 -2.90 -4.79
N PHE A 21 6.81 -3.79 -4.18
CA PHE A 21 8.04 -3.46 -3.48
C PHE A 21 9.25 -3.89 -4.32
N ARG A 22 10.24 -3.01 -4.43
CA ARG A 22 11.55 -3.29 -5.01
C ARG A 22 12.60 -3.03 -3.94
N LEU A 23 13.38 -4.07 -3.63
CA LEU A 23 14.54 -3.94 -2.74
C LEU A 23 15.59 -3.02 -3.37
N SER A 24 16.27 -2.28 -2.52
CA SER A 24 17.40 -1.41 -2.87
C SER A 24 18.43 -1.50 -1.76
N ASP A 25 19.70 -1.44 -2.11
CA ASP A 25 20.80 -1.39 -1.14
C ASP A 25 20.92 -0.03 -0.45
N LEU A 26 20.20 0.97 -0.95
CA LEU A 26 20.08 2.26 -0.28
C LEU A 26 19.12 2.14 0.90
N PRO A 27 19.50 2.61 2.11
CA PRO A 27 18.64 2.57 3.28
C PRO A 27 17.41 3.49 3.10
N GLY A 28 16.27 3.04 3.62
CA GLY A 28 15.02 3.79 3.63
C GLY A 28 14.00 3.37 2.56
N VAL A 29 12.72 3.53 2.88
CA VAL A 29 11.61 3.17 1.98
C VAL A 29 11.03 4.42 1.33
N THR A 30 11.12 4.49 0.01
CA THR A 30 10.46 5.52 -0.80
C THR A 30 9.09 5.03 -1.25
N VAL A 31 8.03 5.81 -1.00
CA VAL A 31 6.64 5.40 -1.29
C VAL A 31 6.01 6.32 -2.32
N ALA A 32 5.43 5.77 -3.38
CA ALA A 32 4.66 6.53 -4.36
C ALA A 32 3.32 5.84 -4.66
N PRO A 33 2.16 6.53 -4.70
CA PRO A 33 1.95 7.97 -4.50
C PRO A 33 1.65 8.38 -3.05
N ALA A 34 1.74 9.68 -2.78
CA ALA A 34 1.87 10.32 -1.46
C ALA A 34 0.70 10.16 -0.46
N PHE A 35 -0.52 9.84 -0.90
CA PHE A 35 -1.67 9.73 0.00
C PHE A 35 -1.56 8.47 0.89
N GLY A 36 -1.37 8.65 2.20
CA GLY A 36 -1.15 7.55 3.14
C GLY A 36 0.23 6.89 3.03
N ALA A 37 1.18 7.54 2.32
CA ALA A 37 2.52 7.03 2.08
C ALA A 37 3.33 6.81 3.38
N ALA A 38 3.14 7.67 4.39
CA ALA A 38 3.85 7.56 5.67
C ALA A 38 3.57 6.21 6.36
N ALA A 39 2.29 5.85 6.54
CA ALA A 39 1.91 4.59 7.18
C ALA A 39 2.34 3.37 6.38
N ALA A 40 2.26 3.43 5.04
CA ALA A 40 2.70 2.34 4.18
C ALA A 40 4.23 2.18 4.17
N GLY A 41 4.97 3.29 4.20
CA GLY A 41 6.44 3.30 4.30
C GLY A 41 6.92 2.79 5.64
N GLU A 42 6.26 3.20 6.73
CA GLU A 42 6.56 2.71 8.07
C GLU A 42 6.26 1.20 8.19
N ALA A 43 5.11 0.74 7.68
CA ALA A 43 4.77 -0.67 7.67
C ALA A 43 5.79 -1.50 6.85
N ALA A 44 6.22 -1.00 5.69
CA ALA A 44 7.25 -1.64 4.89
C ALA A 44 8.61 -1.67 5.60
N SER A 45 9.03 -0.57 6.23
CA SER A 45 10.27 -0.48 7.01
C SER A 45 10.25 -1.46 8.19
N ARG A 46 9.16 -1.49 8.97
CA ARG A 46 8.97 -2.45 10.07
C ARG A 46 9.03 -3.90 9.56
N ALA A 47 8.45 -4.20 8.41
CA ALA A 47 8.50 -5.53 7.81
C ALA A 47 9.93 -5.95 7.41
N LEU A 48 10.72 -5.04 6.84
CA LEU A 48 12.15 -5.29 6.54
C LEU A 48 12.96 -5.51 7.81
N SER A 49 12.78 -4.67 8.83
CA SER A 49 13.46 -4.80 10.12
C SER A 49 13.14 -6.13 10.79
N ARG A 50 11.87 -6.57 10.78
CA ARG A 50 11.47 -7.90 11.29
C ARG A 50 12.11 -9.06 10.53
N ALA A 51 12.46 -8.86 9.26
CA ALA A 51 13.15 -9.86 8.44
C ALA A 51 14.68 -9.81 8.58
N GLY A 52 15.24 -8.96 9.45
CA GLY A 52 16.69 -8.77 9.61
C GLY A 52 17.32 -7.89 8.52
N LEU A 53 16.51 -7.26 7.68
CA LEU A 53 16.94 -6.48 6.52
C LEU A 53 16.67 -4.98 6.70
N GLY A 54 16.65 -4.49 7.95
CA GLY A 54 16.44 -3.07 8.25
C GLY A 54 17.55 -2.13 7.77
N HIS A 55 18.70 -2.69 7.39
CA HIS A 55 19.79 -1.96 6.72
C HIS A 55 19.50 -1.73 5.22
N LEU A 56 18.59 -2.52 4.64
CA LEU A 56 18.14 -2.37 3.26
C LEU A 56 16.92 -1.45 3.21
N GLY A 57 16.77 -0.77 2.08
CA GLY A 57 15.60 0.02 1.78
C GLY A 57 14.90 -0.49 0.53
N GLY A 58 14.18 0.42 -0.11
CA GLY A 58 13.50 0.07 -1.35
C GLY A 58 12.46 1.07 -1.80
N HIS A 59 11.92 0.80 -2.98
CA HIS A 59 10.82 1.57 -3.51
C HIS A 59 9.52 0.78 -3.43
N LEU A 60 8.55 1.34 -2.70
CA LEU A 60 7.17 0.88 -2.62
C LEU A 60 6.28 1.71 -3.55
N ALA A 61 5.79 1.08 -4.61
CA ALA A 61 4.76 1.65 -5.47
C ALA A 61 3.37 1.14 -5.06
N LEU A 62 2.49 2.06 -4.67
CA LEU A 62 1.09 1.82 -4.33
C LEU A 62 0.19 2.27 -5.48
N ARG A 63 -0.86 1.53 -5.77
CA ARG A 63 -1.89 1.91 -6.75
C ARG A 63 -3.24 1.55 -6.15
N GLY A 64 -4.03 2.56 -5.80
CA GLY A 64 -5.43 2.38 -5.44
C GLY A 64 -6.29 2.32 -6.69
N LEU A 65 -7.19 1.35 -6.77
CA LEU A 65 -8.22 1.24 -7.78
C LEU A 65 -9.59 1.37 -7.09
N GLY A 66 -10.43 2.28 -7.59
CA GLY A 66 -11.73 2.60 -7.01
C GLY A 66 -11.68 3.83 -6.09
N GLY A 67 -12.49 3.83 -5.02
CA GLY A 67 -12.56 4.93 -4.07
C GLY A 67 -11.28 5.11 -3.23
N PRO A 68 -11.15 6.22 -2.48
CA PRO A 68 -9.96 6.51 -1.69
C PRO A 68 -9.64 5.35 -0.73
N PRO A 69 -8.42 4.77 -0.82
CA PRO A 69 -8.02 3.64 0.01
C PRO A 69 -7.91 4.07 1.48
N ARG A 70 -8.20 3.16 2.41
CA ARG A 70 -7.97 3.44 3.84
C ARG A 70 -6.48 3.27 4.15
N VAL A 71 -5.98 4.03 5.11
CA VAL A 71 -4.59 3.94 5.58
C VAL A 71 -4.22 2.49 5.98
N ALA A 72 -5.13 1.78 6.64
CA ALA A 72 -4.93 0.38 7.01
C ALA A 72 -4.80 -0.57 5.80
N ASP A 73 -5.53 -0.31 4.71
CA ASP A 73 -5.45 -1.11 3.49
C ASP A 73 -4.10 -0.91 2.79
N LEU A 74 -3.59 0.34 2.80
CA LEU A 74 -2.27 0.69 2.28
C LEU A 74 -1.14 0.02 3.07
N ALA A 75 -1.20 0.07 4.40
CA ALA A 75 -0.21 -0.57 5.27
C ALA A 75 -0.19 -2.11 5.06
N ARG A 76 -1.36 -2.75 5.04
CA ARG A 76 -1.45 -4.21 4.78
C ARG A 76 -0.93 -4.58 3.39
N ALA A 77 -1.21 -3.76 2.37
CA ALA A 77 -0.69 -3.99 1.03
C ALA A 77 0.84 -3.85 0.98
N ALA A 78 1.40 -2.87 1.70
CA ALA A 78 2.83 -2.66 1.82
C ALA A 78 3.54 -3.86 2.47
N GLU A 79 3.06 -4.33 3.61
CA GLU A 79 3.61 -5.52 4.30
C GLU A 79 3.60 -6.75 3.39
N ARG A 80 2.49 -6.99 2.69
CA ARG A 80 2.38 -8.11 1.73
C ARG A 80 3.36 -7.97 0.58
N ALA A 81 3.53 -6.76 0.04
CA ALA A 81 4.46 -6.51 -1.06
C ALA A 81 5.92 -6.76 -0.63
N VAL A 82 6.30 -6.33 0.58
CA VAL A 82 7.62 -6.64 1.15
C VAL A 82 7.79 -8.15 1.31
N ALA A 83 6.82 -8.85 1.92
CA ALA A 83 6.90 -10.29 2.09
C ALA A 83 7.04 -11.04 0.75
N VAL A 84 6.33 -10.62 -0.29
CA VAL A 84 6.46 -11.20 -1.64
C VAL A 84 7.83 -10.91 -2.26
N ALA A 85 8.37 -9.70 -2.09
CA ALA A 85 9.70 -9.36 -2.59
C ALA A 85 10.79 -10.17 -1.89
N LEU A 86 10.71 -10.32 -0.56
CA LEU A 86 11.64 -11.13 0.23
C LEU A 86 11.61 -12.61 -0.18
N ARG A 87 10.43 -13.15 -0.47
CA ARG A 87 10.29 -14.52 -0.99
C ARG A 87 10.87 -14.73 -2.38
N ARG A 88 11.04 -13.66 -3.17
CA ARG A 88 11.65 -13.73 -4.51
C ARG A 88 13.15 -13.46 -4.50
N ALA A 89 13.67 -12.90 -3.40
CA ALA A 89 15.09 -12.60 -3.21
C ALA A 89 15.85 -13.74 -2.51
N ARG A 90 15.14 -14.74 -1.98
CA ARG A 90 15.69 -16.05 -1.59
C ARG A 90 15.66 -17.00 -2.77
#